data_AF-A0A8D0GVP0-F1
#
_entry.id   AF-A0A8D0GVP0-F1
#
_cell.length_a   1.000
_cell.length_b   1.000
_cell.length_c   1.000
_cell.angle_alpha   90.00
_cell.angle_beta   90.00
_cell.angle_gamma   90.00
#
_symmetry.space_group_name_H-M   'P 1'
#
loop_
_entity.id
_entity.type
_entity.pdbx_description
1 polymer ?
#
loop_
_entity_poly.entity_id
_entity_poly.type
_entity_poly.pdbx_seq_one_letter_code
_entity_poly.pdbx_strand_id
1 'polypeptide(L)'
;MEKRSEVKNQPVWHSKQGEFVRCVEEKAETLDAAASKGGFTREKTLDLILNLEMVKEKTAEEIKQIWKQYYSAKDTFYAVIPAKKFDLIWKRAQSCPSFLCALPRREGYEFFMGQWVGTELHYTALINVQVSNLFIYLLYYISTPPLLHT
;
A
#
# COMPACT_ATOMS: atom_id res chain seq x y z
N MET A 1 29.71 -35.39 -34.09
CA MET A 1 30.18 -34.08 -33.63
C MET A 1 29.17 -33.04 -34.09
N GLU A 2 28.25 -32.65 -33.21
CA GLU A 2 27.19 -31.67 -33.52
C GLU A 2 27.68 -30.26 -33.16
N LYS A 3 27.56 -29.33 -34.11
CA LYS A 3 28.00 -27.94 -33.96
C LYS A 3 26.97 -27.14 -33.14
N ARG A 4 27.37 -26.70 -31.95
CA ARG A 4 26.62 -25.81 -31.07
C ARG A 4 26.54 -24.41 -31.68
N SER A 5 25.34 -23.96 -32.04
CA SER A 5 25.06 -22.59 -32.50
C SER A 5 25.14 -21.59 -31.33
N GLU A 6 25.86 -20.49 -31.53
CA GLU A 6 26.01 -19.38 -30.60
C GLU A 6 24.66 -18.70 -30.30
N VAL A 7 24.24 -18.74 -29.03
CA VAL A 7 23.12 -17.94 -28.52
C VAL A 7 23.66 -16.57 -28.14
N LYS A 8 23.27 -15.54 -28.88
CA LYS A 8 23.52 -14.13 -28.54
C LYS A 8 22.91 -13.82 -27.17
N ASN A 9 23.76 -13.44 -26.22
CA ASN A 9 23.34 -12.90 -24.91
C ASN A 9 22.69 -11.53 -25.11
N GLN A 10 21.38 -11.49 -25.33
CA GLN A 10 20.59 -10.29 -25.06
C GLN A 10 20.17 -10.31 -23.58
N PRO A 11 20.32 -9.21 -22.84
CA PRO A 11 19.74 -9.10 -21.51
C PRO A 11 18.22 -9.17 -21.65
N VAL A 12 17.62 -10.25 -21.13
CA VAL A 12 16.17 -10.55 -21.17
C VAL A 12 15.35 -9.54 -20.36
N TRP A 13 16.01 -8.62 -19.66
CA TRP A 13 15.38 -7.75 -18.67
C TRP A 13 15.55 -6.28 -19.02
N HIS A 14 14.65 -5.78 -19.87
CA HIS A 14 14.29 -4.36 -19.86
C HIS A 14 13.39 -4.11 -18.65
N SER A 15 14.00 -3.88 -17.49
CA SER A 15 13.27 -3.56 -16.27
C SER A 15 12.77 -2.11 -16.30
N LYS A 16 11.45 -1.92 -16.21
CA LYS A 16 10.81 -0.60 -16.07
C LYS A 16 10.95 0.01 -14.67
N GLN A 17 11.83 -0.54 -13.83
CA GLN A 17 12.05 -0.05 -12.47
C GLN A 17 12.46 1.43 -12.43
N GLY A 18 13.23 1.92 -13.40
CA GLY A 18 13.58 3.35 -13.47
C GLY A 18 12.37 4.26 -13.67
N GLU A 19 11.39 3.84 -14.48
CA GLU A 19 10.14 4.59 -14.65
C GLU A 19 9.26 4.53 -13.40
N PHE A 20 9.26 3.38 -12.71
CA PHE A 20 8.53 3.21 -11.45
C PHE A 20 9.14 4.08 -10.34
N VAL A 21 10.47 4.10 -10.19
CA VAL A 21 11.18 4.92 -9.22
C VAL A 21 10.90 6.40 -9.46
N ARG A 22 11.01 6.87 -10.71
CA ARG A 22 10.68 8.26 -11.07
C ARG A 22 9.23 8.62 -10.73
N CYS A 23 8.28 7.71 -11.00
CA CYS A 23 6.88 7.93 -10.67
C CYS A 23 6.61 7.98 -9.16
N VAL A 24 7.35 7.19 -8.38
CA VAL A 24 7.25 7.17 -6.92
C VAL A 24 7.89 8.43 -6.32
N GLU A 25 9.03 8.88 -6.84
CA GLU A 25 9.69 10.14 -6.44
C GLU A 25 8.82 11.36 -6.75
N GLU A 26 8.25 11.45 -7.95
CA GLU A 26 7.31 12.53 -8.33
C GLU A 26 6.04 12.54 -7.45
N LYS A 27 5.57 11.36 -7.03
CA LYS A 27 4.48 11.24 -6.05
C LYS A 27 4.89 11.58 -4.63
N ALA A 28 6.14 11.34 -4.23
CA ALA A 28 6.64 11.69 -2.90
C ALA A 28 6.78 13.22 -2.76
N GLU A 29 7.35 13.89 -3.77
CA GLU A 29 7.50 15.36 -3.76
C GLU A 29 6.16 16.10 -3.74
N THR A 30 5.14 15.58 -4.43
CA THR A 30 3.78 16.14 -4.39
C THR A 30 3.05 15.87 -3.07
N LEU A 31 3.42 14.80 -2.35
CA LEU A 31 2.89 14.48 -1.01
C LEU A 31 3.59 15.30 0.09
N ASP A 32 4.89 15.55 -0.01
CA ASP A 32 5.67 16.32 0.96
C ASP A 32 5.26 17.81 0.99
N ALA A 33 4.89 18.39 -0.15
CA ALA A 33 4.31 19.73 -0.22
C ALA A 33 2.96 19.86 0.52
N ALA A 34 2.26 18.74 0.74
CA ALA A 34 1.00 18.67 1.47
C ALA A 34 1.14 18.18 2.93
N ALA A 35 2.32 17.67 3.33
CA ALA A 35 2.54 16.93 4.58
C ALA A 35 3.06 17.77 5.76
N SER A 36 2.90 19.10 5.74
CA SER A 36 3.34 19.91 6.89
C SER A 36 2.50 19.70 8.16
N LYS A 37 1.37 18.95 8.12
CA LYS A 37 0.63 18.49 9.31
C LYS A 37 -0.14 17.18 9.04
N GLY A 38 0.28 16.07 9.64
CA GLY A 38 -0.50 14.82 9.74
C GLY A 38 0.04 13.68 8.89
N GLY A 39 -0.12 12.43 9.36
CA GLY A 39 0.43 11.21 8.75
C GLY A 39 0.02 10.98 7.28
N PHE A 40 0.52 9.88 6.72
CA PHE A 40 0.45 9.52 5.28
C PHE A 40 -0.94 9.57 4.62
N THR A 41 -2.01 9.73 5.39
CA THR A 41 -3.39 9.87 4.93
C THR A 41 -4.01 11.10 5.61
N ARG A 42 -4.52 12.04 4.80
CA ARG A 42 -5.51 13.04 5.28
C ARG A 42 -6.62 12.26 5.97
N GLU A 43 -7.05 12.66 7.16
CA GLU A 43 -8.12 11.99 7.90
C GLU A 43 -9.37 11.87 7.00
N LYS A 44 -9.60 10.68 6.43
CA LYS A 44 -10.75 10.39 5.57
C LYS A 44 -11.91 9.98 6.45
N THR A 45 -12.48 10.96 7.13
CA THR A 45 -13.63 10.74 8.00
C THR A 45 -14.90 10.53 7.18
N LEU A 46 -15.87 9.79 7.73
CA LEU A 46 -17.07 9.36 7.01
C LEU A 46 -17.95 10.55 6.57
N ASP A 47 -17.93 11.65 7.30
CA ASP A 47 -18.60 12.93 7.00
C ASP A 47 -18.13 13.57 5.69
N LEU A 48 -16.91 13.25 5.21
CA LEU A 48 -16.43 13.70 3.90
C LEU A 48 -17.08 12.92 2.74
N ILE A 49 -17.70 11.76 3.03
CA ILE A 49 -18.25 10.84 2.03
C ILE A 49 -19.78 10.81 2.12
N LEU A 50 -20.33 10.84 3.33
CA LEU A 50 -21.76 10.79 3.61
C LEU A 50 -22.16 11.94 4.53
N ASN A 51 -23.26 12.60 4.21
CA ASN A 51 -23.89 13.53 5.13
C ASN A 51 -24.45 12.75 6.33
N LEU A 52 -23.77 12.85 7.48
CA LEU A 52 -24.11 12.11 8.69
C LEU A 52 -25.46 12.53 9.29
N GLU A 53 -25.92 13.76 9.07
CA GLU A 53 -27.23 14.23 9.58
C GLU A 53 -28.37 13.50 8.87
N MET A 54 -28.29 13.40 7.54
CA MET A 54 -29.29 12.68 6.73
C MET A 54 -29.27 11.17 6.94
N VAL A 55 -28.14 10.62 7.40
CA VAL A 55 -27.94 9.19 7.61
C VAL A 55 -28.48 8.74 8.97
N LYS A 56 -28.52 9.62 9.99
CA LYS A 56 -29.05 9.29 11.34
C LYS A 56 -30.51 8.86 11.33
N GLU A 57 -31.30 9.39 10.41
CA GLU A 57 -32.73 9.09 10.29
C GLU A 57 -33.02 7.85 9.43
N LYS A 58 -31.98 7.19 8.90
CA LYS A 58 -32.10 6.03 8.01
C LYS A 58 -31.86 4.71 8.72
N THR A 59 -32.52 3.68 8.24
CA THR A 59 -32.29 2.30 8.67
C THR A 59 -30.96 1.77 8.15
N ALA A 60 -30.40 0.74 8.81
CA ALA A 60 -29.14 0.14 8.41
C ALA A 60 -29.16 -0.38 6.94
N GLU A 61 -30.29 -0.93 6.51
CA GLU A 61 -30.52 -1.41 5.15
C GLU A 61 -30.46 -0.28 4.12
N GLU A 62 -31.08 0.87 4.41
CA GLU A 62 -31.04 2.04 3.53
C GLU A 62 -29.62 2.63 3.45
N ILE A 63 -28.91 2.72 4.58
CA ILE A 63 -27.53 3.20 4.61
C ILE A 63 -26.63 2.29 3.77
N LYS A 64 -26.83 0.97 3.87
CA LYS A 64 -26.12 -0.03 3.05
C LYS A 64 -26.42 0.14 1.56
N GLN A 65 -27.65 0.48 1.18
CA GLN A 65 -28.01 0.75 -0.21
C GLN A 65 -27.35 2.03 -0.73
N ILE A 66 -27.37 3.12 0.05
CA ILE A 66 -26.72 4.38 -0.29
C ILE A 66 -25.21 4.16 -0.49
N TRP A 67 -24.56 3.44 0.44
CA TRP A 67 -23.14 3.11 0.34
C TRP A 67 -22.82 2.30 -0.92
N LYS A 68 -23.65 1.30 -1.22
CA LYS A 68 -23.54 0.48 -2.44
C LYS A 68 -23.67 1.33 -3.70
N GLN A 69 -24.67 2.20 -3.77
CA GLN A 69 -24.90 3.05 -4.93
C GLN A 69 -23.74 4.03 -5.15
N TYR A 70 -23.24 4.65 -4.10
CA TYR A 70 -22.14 5.61 -4.17
C TYR A 70 -20.84 5.00 -4.74
N TYR A 71 -20.52 3.75 -4.38
CA TYR A 71 -19.34 3.06 -4.90
C TYR A 71 -19.58 2.21 -6.15
N SER A 72 -20.83 2.05 -6.60
CA SER A 72 -21.17 1.21 -7.75
C SER A 72 -20.48 1.63 -9.06
N ALA A 73 -20.20 2.93 -9.22
CA ALA A 73 -19.54 3.49 -10.39
C ALA A 73 -18.02 3.68 -10.21
N LYS A 74 -17.46 3.27 -9.06
CA LYS A 74 -16.05 3.48 -8.72
C LYS A 74 -15.28 2.17 -8.79
N ASP A 75 -14.08 2.21 -9.37
CA ASP A 75 -13.15 1.09 -9.33
C ASP A 75 -12.48 1.02 -7.94
N THR A 76 -13.25 0.63 -6.93
CA THR A 76 -12.81 0.59 -5.53
C THR A 76 -13.56 -0.51 -4.77
N PHE A 77 -12.84 -1.25 -3.94
CA PHE A 77 -13.46 -2.22 -3.05
C PHE A 77 -14.18 -1.52 -1.90
N TYR A 78 -15.41 -1.94 -1.63
CA TYR A 78 -16.20 -1.43 -0.51
C TYR A 78 -16.97 -2.57 0.16
N ALA A 79 -17.23 -2.43 1.45
CA ALA A 79 -18.00 -3.38 2.23
C ALA A 79 -18.78 -2.68 3.34
N VAL A 80 -19.84 -3.34 3.82
CA VAL A 80 -20.55 -2.95 5.04
C VAL A 80 -20.31 -4.05 6.07
N ILE A 81 -19.56 -3.73 7.13
CA ILE A 81 -19.14 -4.68 8.16
C ILE A 81 -20.03 -4.52 9.39
N PRO A 82 -20.72 -5.58 9.86
CA PRO A 82 -21.49 -5.52 11.10
C PRO A 82 -20.60 -5.19 12.31
N ALA A 83 -21.11 -4.39 13.25
CA ALA A 83 -20.37 -3.91 14.42
C ALA A 83 -19.63 -5.03 15.17
N LYS A 84 -20.33 -6.12 15.53
CA LYS A 84 -19.73 -7.27 16.23
C LYS A 84 -18.53 -7.89 15.49
N LYS A 85 -18.54 -7.90 14.16
CA LYS A 85 -17.41 -8.41 13.36
C LYS A 85 -16.27 -7.41 13.34
N PHE A 86 -16.58 -6.12 13.22
CA PHE A 86 -15.59 -5.05 13.28
C PHE A 86 -14.88 -5.04 14.64
N ASP A 87 -15.61 -5.15 15.76
CA ASP A 87 -15.03 -5.18 17.10
C ASP A 87 -14.00 -6.30 17.26
N LEU A 88 -14.28 -7.48 16.70
CA LEU A 88 -13.35 -8.60 16.72
C LEU A 88 -12.10 -8.32 15.88
N ILE A 89 -12.27 -7.73 14.68
CA ILE A 89 -11.15 -7.32 13.83
C ILE A 89 -10.29 -6.29 14.57
N TRP A 90 -10.92 -5.29 15.16
CA TRP A 90 -10.26 -4.19 15.86
C TRP A 90 -9.49 -4.67 17.10
N LYS A 91 -10.08 -5.59 17.88
CA LYS A 91 -9.39 -6.21 19.01
C LYS A 91 -8.14 -6.96 18.58
N ARG A 92 -8.21 -7.68 17.45
CA ARG A 92 -7.05 -8.40 16.88
C ARG A 92 -6.00 -7.46 16.32
N ALA A 93 -6.42 -6.36 15.68
CA ALA A 93 -5.52 -5.34 15.17
C ALA A 93 -4.66 -4.72 16.28
N GLN A 94 -5.24 -4.50 17.46
CA GLN A 94 -4.52 -3.98 18.62
C GLN A 94 -3.47 -4.95 19.17
N SER A 95 -3.76 -6.26 19.22
CA SER A 95 -2.81 -7.27 19.70
C SER A 95 -1.78 -7.68 18.66
N CYS A 96 -2.16 -7.63 17.38
CA CYS A 96 -1.37 -8.09 16.25
C CYS A 96 -1.43 -7.03 15.14
N PRO A 97 -0.70 -5.91 15.29
CA PRO A 97 -0.77 -4.78 14.37
C PRO A 97 -0.14 -5.06 13.00
N SER A 98 0.59 -6.17 12.85
CA SER A 98 1.12 -6.60 11.56
C SER A 98 0.96 -8.10 11.37
N PHE A 99 0.69 -8.51 10.13
CA PHE A 99 0.55 -9.92 9.76
C PHE A 99 1.01 -10.14 8.32
N LEU A 100 1.26 -11.40 7.96
CA LEU A 100 1.65 -11.78 6.61
C LEU A 100 0.50 -12.52 5.91
N CYS A 101 0.21 -12.13 4.67
CA CYS A 101 -0.78 -12.76 3.82
C CYS A 101 -0.10 -13.39 2.61
N ALA A 102 -0.29 -14.70 2.41
CA ALA A 102 0.16 -15.40 1.22
C ALA A 102 -0.98 -15.45 0.19
N LEU A 103 -0.80 -14.78 -0.94
CA LEU A 103 -1.74 -14.69 -2.04
C LEU A 103 -1.33 -15.70 -3.12
N PRO A 104 -2.12 -16.78 -3.36
CA PRO A 104 -1.79 -17.77 -4.38
C PRO A 104 -1.71 -17.13 -5.77
N ARG A 105 -0.68 -17.49 -6.55
CA ARG A 105 -0.52 -17.11 -7.95
C ARG A 105 -0.51 -18.36 -8.83
N ARG A 106 -0.35 -18.19 -10.15
CA ARG A 106 -0.22 -19.32 -11.08
C ARG A 106 0.97 -20.21 -10.71
N GLU A 107 2.06 -19.58 -10.28
CA GLU A 107 3.27 -20.26 -9.79
C GLU A 107 3.62 -19.68 -8.41
N GLY A 108 3.47 -20.50 -7.37
CA GLY A 108 3.82 -20.12 -6.00
C GLY A 108 2.87 -19.11 -5.35
N TYR A 109 3.42 -18.29 -4.45
CA TYR A 109 2.70 -17.34 -3.62
C TYR A 109 3.36 -15.97 -3.67
N GLU A 110 2.53 -14.93 -3.72
CA GLU A 110 2.96 -13.56 -3.47
C GLU A 110 2.64 -13.20 -2.01
N PHE A 111 3.62 -12.70 -1.28
CA PHE A 111 3.44 -12.35 0.13
C PHE A 111 3.19 -10.85 0.29
N PHE A 112 2.17 -10.50 1.06
CA PHE A 112 1.87 -9.14 1.46
C PHE A 112 1.98 -9.00 2.97
N MET A 113 2.64 -7.95 3.42
CA MET A 113 2.61 -7.51 4.81
C MET A 113 1.40 -6.59 4.99
N GLY A 114 0.46 -6.99 5.83
CA GLY A 114 -0.64 -6.15 6.29
C GLY A 114 -0.22 -5.44 7.58
N GLN A 115 -0.38 -4.12 7.65
CA GLN A 115 -0.05 -3.32 8.84
C GLN A 115 -1.18 -2.35 9.18
N TRP A 116 -1.60 -2.37 10.45
CA TRP A 116 -2.60 -1.46 10.98
C TRP A 116 -1.95 -0.15 11.44
N VAL A 117 -2.50 0.98 11.00
CA VAL A 117 -2.16 2.33 11.45
C VAL A 117 -3.47 3.04 11.79
N GLY A 118 -3.76 3.17 13.09
CA GLY A 118 -5.11 3.55 13.52
C GLY A 118 -6.13 2.55 12.98
N THR A 119 -7.24 3.02 12.41
CA THR A 119 -8.29 2.21 11.78
C THR A 119 -8.01 1.83 10.33
N GLU A 120 -6.84 2.20 9.79
CA GLU A 120 -6.44 1.89 8.43
C GLU A 120 -5.58 0.63 8.38
N LEU A 121 -5.81 -0.21 7.38
CA LEU A 121 -4.99 -1.40 7.10
C LEU A 121 -4.28 -1.21 5.77
N HIS A 122 -2.95 -1.16 5.82
CA HIS A 122 -2.09 -0.99 4.66
C HIS A 122 -1.50 -2.34 4.26
N TYR A 123 -1.58 -2.68 2.97
CA TYR A 123 -0.96 -3.87 2.42
C TYR A 123 0.22 -3.49 1.53
N THR A 124 1.38 -4.04 1.84
CA THR A 124 2.61 -3.83 1.07
C THR A 124 3.15 -5.18 0.62
N ALA A 125 3.46 -5.33 -0.67
CA ALA A 125 4.12 -6.54 -1.14
C ALA A 125 5.45 -6.71 -0.38
N LEU A 126 5.68 -7.87 0.22
CA LEU A 126 6.81 -8.11 1.14
C LEU A 126 8.16 -7.86 0.45
N ILE A 127 8.25 -8.16 -0.84
CA ILE A 127 9.45 -7.89 -1.66
C ILE A 127 9.83 -6.41 -1.67
N ASN A 128 8.87 -5.49 -1.53
CA ASN A 128 9.14 -4.05 -1.53
C ASN A 128 9.57 -3.52 -0.15
N VAL A 129 9.33 -4.26 0.94
CA VAL A 129 9.62 -3.81 2.31
C VAL A 129 11.14 -3.74 2.55
N GLN A 130 11.91 -4.67 1.99
CA GLN A 130 13.37 -4.73 2.17
C GLN A 130 14.12 -3.73 1.26
N VAL A 131 13.52 -3.37 0.14
CA VAL A 131 14.11 -2.47 -0.85
C VAL A 131 14.22 -1.05 -0.28
N SER A 132 13.19 -0.56 0.41
CA SER A 132 13.17 0.80 0.98
C SER A 132 14.30 1.06 1.99
N ASN A 133 14.59 0.10 2.88
CA ASN A 133 15.70 0.25 3.83
C ASN A 133 17.06 0.20 3.13
N LEU A 134 17.24 -0.70 2.16
CA LEU A 134 18.52 -0.84 1.44
C LEU A 134 18.84 0.42 0.61
N PHE A 135 17.83 1.04 -0.01
CA PHE A 135 17.99 2.29 -0.76
C PHE A 135 18.33 3.47 0.15
N ILE A 136 17.75 3.57 1.35
CA ILE A 136 18.13 4.60 2.33
C ILE A 136 19.58 4.41 2.80
N TYR A 137 20.00 3.18 3.09
CA TYR A 137 21.40 2.89 3.45
C TYR A 137 22.37 3.20 2.30
N LEU A 138 22.01 2.90 1.05
CA LEU A 138 22.84 3.22 -0.10
C LEU A 138 22.96 4.74 -0.32
N LEU A 139 21.86 5.48 -0.21
CA LEU A 139 21.85 6.94 -0.32
C LEU A 139 22.65 7.60 0.81
N TYR A 140 22.54 7.09 2.05
CA TYR A 140 23.34 7.58 3.18
C TYR A 140 24.83 7.31 2.98
N TYR A 141 25.19 6.15 2.43
CA TYR A 141 26.57 5.79 2.12
C TYR A 141 27.16 6.61 0.96
N ILE A 142 26.35 6.97 -0.04
CA ILE A 142 26.76 7.83 -1.16
C ILE A 142 26.84 9.31 -0.75
N SER A 143 26.00 9.75 0.19
CA SER A 143 25.94 11.15 0.65
C SER A 143 26.95 11.50 1.76
N THR A 144 27.57 10.51 2.41
CA THR A 144 28.61 10.76 3.41
C THR A 144 29.99 10.70 2.73
N PRO A 145 30.72 11.83 2.60
CA PRO A 145 32.08 11.78 2.08
C PRO A 145 32.97 10.98 3.05
N PRO A 146 33.88 10.13 2.54
CA PRO A 146 34.81 9.41 3.40
C PRO A 146 35.65 10.45 4.16
N LEU A 147 35.55 10.41 5.49
CA LEU A 147 36.49 11.12 6.35
C LEU A 147 37.88 10.53 6.06
N LEU A 148 38.67 11.30 5.30
CA LEU A 148 40.10 11.07 5.12
C LEU A 148 40.73 11.12 6.52
N HIS A 149 40.98 9.95 7.08
CA HIS A 149 41.89 9.80 8.21
C HIS A 149 43.30 10.18 7.74
N THR A 150 43.74 11.37 8.13
CA THR A 150 45.17 11.73 8.22
C THR A 150 45.80 11.09 9.46
#